data_AF-A0A9D2KEX1-F1
#
_entry.id   AF-A0A9D2KEX1-F1
#
_cell.length_a   1.000
_cell.length_b   1.000
_cell.length_c   1.000
_cell.angle_alpha   90.00
_cell.angle_beta   90.00
_cell.angle_gamma   90.00
#
_symmetry.space_group_name_H-M   'P 1'
#
loop_
_entity.id
_entity.type
_entity.pdbx_description
1 polymer ?
#
loop_
_entity_poly.entity_id
_entity_poly.type
_entity_poly.pdbx_seq_one_letter_code
_entity_poly.pdbx_strand_id
1 'polypeptide(L)'
;MAGASVLADIIVGKSVYHLPFYRLIQQYRESGITISDSTMGGWYEAAVEKLKLLYDILRRQILSSEYVQIDESVIPVIDNEKHKARKGYEWCVRDAITGDVMFYYDRGSRGHHVAREILGGYRGNVQCDGYEAYDQFEKMPGITVHGCWTYVRRKFVDSLKENERLAMEGILFIRKL
;
A
#
# COMPACT_ATOMS: atom_id res chain seq x y z
N MET A 1 -19.14 -11.34 -21.48
CA MET A 1 -18.11 -10.51 -20.83
C MET A 1 -18.28 -9.10 -21.33
N ALA A 2 -18.20 -8.07 -20.47
CA ALA A 2 -18.30 -6.68 -20.93
C ALA A 2 -17.14 -6.30 -21.87
N GLY A 3 -17.36 -5.31 -22.74
CA GLY A 3 -16.31 -4.77 -23.59
C GLY A 3 -15.24 -4.01 -22.81
N ALA A 4 -14.04 -3.87 -23.38
CA ALA A 4 -12.89 -3.25 -22.72
C ALA A 4 -13.17 -1.84 -22.19
N SER A 5 -13.94 -1.03 -22.93
CA SER A 5 -14.31 0.34 -22.50
C SER A 5 -15.15 0.36 -21.23
N VAL A 6 -16.08 -0.58 -21.07
CA VAL A 6 -16.92 -0.71 -19.87
C VAL A 6 -16.07 -1.17 -18.68
N LEU A 7 -15.18 -2.14 -18.90
CA LEU A 7 -14.27 -2.62 -17.85
C LEU A 7 -13.31 -1.52 -17.38
N ALA A 8 -12.78 -0.72 -18.32
CA ALA A 8 -11.92 0.41 -18.00
C ALA A 8 -12.68 1.48 -17.19
N ASP A 9 -13.90 1.83 -17.61
CA ASP A 9 -14.76 2.76 -16.88
C ASP A 9 -15.04 2.29 -15.44
N ILE A 10 -15.39 1.01 -15.24
CA ILE A 10 -15.61 0.42 -13.91
C ILE A 10 -14.35 0.52 -13.04
N ILE A 11 -13.18 0.15 -13.57
CA ILE A 11 -11.91 0.18 -12.82
C ILE A 11 -11.51 1.60 -12.46
N VAL A 12 -11.61 2.54 -13.41
CA VAL A 12 -11.31 3.96 -13.17
C VAL A 12 -12.29 4.55 -12.14
N GLY A 13 -13.58 4.28 -12.30
CA GLY A 13 -14.62 4.66 -11.34
C GLY A 13 -14.32 4.17 -9.93
N LYS A 14 -13.93 2.90 -9.80
CA LYS A 14 -13.65 2.26 -8.51
C LYS A 14 -12.35 2.78 -7.87
N SER A 15 -11.28 2.89 -8.64
CA SER A 15 -9.93 3.10 -8.11
C SER A 15 -9.48 4.56 -8.14
N VAL A 16 -9.79 5.30 -9.20
CA VAL A 16 -9.39 6.71 -9.37
C VAL A 16 -10.42 7.65 -8.74
N TYR A 17 -11.71 7.35 -8.94
CA TYR A 17 -12.80 8.20 -8.42
C TYR A 17 -13.42 7.68 -7.12
N HIS A 18 -12.87 6.60 -6.56
CA HIS A 18 -13.29 6.02 -5.28
C HIS A 18 -14.80 5.71 -5.19
N LEU A 19 -15.44 5.39 -6.32
CA LEU A 19 -16.86 5.04 -6.35
C LEU A 19 -17.05 3.59 -5.90
N PRO A 20 -17.88 3.32 -4.88
CA PRO A 20 -18.23 1.95 -4.52
C PRO A 20 -19.11 1.34 -5.62
N PHE A 21 -19.07 0.01 -5.79
CA PHE A 21 -19.76 -0.67 -6.89
C PHE A 21 -21.26 -0.36 -6.96
N TYR A 22 -21.95 -0.26 -5.82
CA TYR A 22 -23.37 0.07 -5.83
C TYR A 22 -23.66 1.46 -6.45
N ARG A 23 -22.74 2.43 -6.33
CA ARG A 23 -22.87 3.76 -6.96
C ARG A 23 -22.62 3.69 -8.47
N LEU A 24 -21.65 2.90 -8.90
CA LEU A 24 -21.42 2.65 -10.33
C LEU A 24 -22.63 1.94 -10.95
N ILE A 25 -23.15 0.90 -10.31
CA ILE A 25 -24.36 0.18 -10.75
C ILE A 25 -25.55 1.13 -10.87
N GLN A 26 -25.72 2.05 -9.90
CA GLN A 26 -26.76 3.07 -9.96
C GLN A 26 -26.58 4.01 -11.17
N GLN A 27 -25.36 4.48 -11.45
CA GLN A 27 -25.08 5.34 -12.62
C GLN A 27 -25.41 4.63 -13.94
N TYR A 28 -25.06 3.35 -14.06
CA TYR A 28 -25.45 2.54 -15.22
C TYR A 28 -26.98 2.42 -15.32
N ARG A 29 -27.67 2.20 -14.19
CA ARG A 29 -29.14 2.11 -14.15
C ARG A 29 -29.81 3.41 -14.57
N GLU A 30 -29.30 4.56 -14.13
CA GLU A 30 -29.78 5.89 -14.54
C GLU A 30 -29.58 6.13 -16.04
N SER A 31 -28.60 5.47 -16.65
CA SER A 31 -28.38 5.45 -18.10
C SER A 31 -29.20 4.37 -18.84
N GLY A 32 -30.14 3.70 -18.16
CA GLY A 32 -30.99 2.65 -18.73
C GLY A 32 -30.36 1.25 -18.78
N ILE A 33 -29.18 1.05 -18.19
CA ILE A 33 -28.44 -0.21 -18.22
C ILE A 33 -28.56 -0.90 -16.85
N THR A 34 -29.16 -2.09 -16.82
CA THR A 34 -29.30 -2.87 -15.59
C THR A 34 -28.15 -3.86 -15.44
N ILE A 35 -27.36 -3.73 -14.37
CA ILE A 35 -26.25 -4.63 -14.02
C ILE A 35 -26.50 -5.15 -12.59
N SER A 36 -26.36 -6.46 -12.36
CA SER A 36 -26.42 -7.04 -11.01
C SER A 36 -25.09 -6.88 -10.27
N ASP A 37 -25.11 -6.87 -8.93
CA ASP A 37 -23.88 -6.84 -8.12
C ASP A 37 -22.92 -7.99 -8.47
N SER A 38 -23.46 -9.19 -8.67
CA SER A 38 -22.69 -10.37 -9.08
C SER A 38 -22.00 -10.20 -10.43
N THR A 39 -22.67 -9.57 -11.39
CA THR A 39 -22.12 -9.31 -12.73
C THR A 39 -21.02 -8.26 -12.66
N MET A 40 -21.24 -7.17 -11.90
CA MET A 40 -20.25 -6.11 -11.68
C MET A 40 -18.99 -6.66 -11.02
N GLY A 41 -19.16 -7.45 -9.95
CA GLY A 41 -18.05 -8.10 -9.25
C GLY A 41 -17.27 -9.05 -10.17
N GLY A 42 -17.96 -9.95 -10.87
CA GLY A 42 -17.31 -10.90 -11.77
C GLY A 42 -16.59 -10.23 -12.95
N TRP A 43 -17.12 -9.12 -13.49
CA TRP A 43 -16.44 -8.34 -14.52
C TRP A 43 -15.18 -7.66 -13.99
N TYR A 44 -15.26 -7.06 -12.81
CA TYR A 44 -14.11 -6.43 -12.16
C TYR A 44 -13.01 -7.46 -11.86
N GLU A 45 -13.35 -8.60 -11.27
CA GLU A 45 -12.39 -9.68 -10.95
C GLU A 45 -11.68 -10.20 -12.20
N ALA A 46 -12.43 -10.52 -13.27
CA ALA A 46 -11.85 -11.01 -14.51
C ALA A 46 -10.93 -9.99 -15.20
N ALA A 47 -11.20 -8.69 -15.03
CA ALA A 47 -10.34 -7.64 -15.56
C ALA A 47 -9.06 -7.49 -14.71
N VAL A 48 -9.17 -7.47 -13.38
CA VAL A 48 -8.04 -7.39 -12.45
C VAL A 48 -7.12 -8.61 -12.58
N GLU A 49 -7.67 -9.81 -12.79
CA GLU A 49 -6.88 -11.02 -13.02
C GLU A 49 -5.93 -10.86 -14.23
N LYS A 50 -6.39 -10.21 -15.30
CA LYS A 50 -5.55 -9.92 -16.48
C LYS A 50 -4.48 -8.86 -16.20
N LEU A 51 -4.77 -7.90 -15.32
CA LEU A 51 -3.81 -6.87 -14.90
C LEU A 51 -2.71 -7.42 -13.97
N LYS A 52 -2.89 -8.62 -13.40
CA LYS A 52 -1.88 -9.26 -12.54
C LYS A 52 -0.51 -9.35 -13.19
N LEU A 53 -0.44 -9.64 -14.49
CA LEU A 53 0.84 -9.70 -15.21
C LEU A 53 1.59 -8.36 -15.20
N LEU A 54 0.86 -7.24 -15.33
CA LEU A 54 1.44 -5.90 -15.25
C LEU A 54 1.91 -5.62 -13.83
N TYR A 55 1.13 -6.00 -12.82
CA TYR A 55 1.52 -5.91 -11.42
C TYR A 55 2.81 -6.69 -11.12
N ASP A 56 2.93 -7.92 -11.61
CA ASP A 56 4.11 -8.76 -11.40
C ASP A 56 5.37 -8.21 -12.11
N ILE A 57 5.19 -7.51 -13.23
CA ILE A 57 6.28 -6.76 -13.90
C ILE A 57 6.67 -5.54 -13.07
N LEU A 58 5.70 -4.71 -12.66
CA LEU A 58 5.93 -3.51 -11.84
C LEU A 58 6.64 -3.87 -10.53
N ARG A 59 6.19 -4.93 -9.85
CA ARG A 59 6.82 -5.44 -8.63
C ARG A 59 8.29 -5.80 -8.86
N ARG A 60 8.61 -6.49 -9.96
CA ARG A 60 10.00 -6.85 -10.28
C ARG A 60 10.84 -5.62 -10.60
N GLN A 61 10.28 -4.63 -11.29
CA GLN A 61 10.98 -3.37 -11.59
C GLN A 61 11.30 -2.61 -10.31
N ILE A 62 10.31 -2.38 -9.44
CA ILE A 62 10.51 -1.69 -8.15
C ILE A 62 11.54 -2.44 -7.29
N LEU A 63 11.43 -3.77 -7.18
CA LEU A 63 12.38 -4.58 -6.40
C LEU A 63 13.73 -4.80 -7.08
N SER A 64 13.94 -4.27 -8.29
CA SER A 64 15.26 -4.19 -8.92
C SER A 64 15.96 -2.84 -8.70
N SER A 65 15.25 -1.87 -8.13
CA SER A 65 15.81 -0.54 -7.82
C SER A 65 16.84 -0.61 -6.71
N GLU A 66 17.85 0.27 -6.76
CA GLU A 66 18.89 0.38 -5.74
C GLU A 66 18.38 0.92 -4.41
N TYR A 67 17.20 1.56 -4.42
CA TYR A 67 16.61 2.15 -3.23
C TYR A 67 15.08 2.09 -3.25
N VAL A 68 14.51 1.38 -2.28
CA VAL A 68 13.06 1.31 -2.05
C VAL A 68 12.67 1.87 -0.69
N GLN A 69 11.47 2.43 -0.63
CA GLN A 69 10.79 2.85 0.59
C GLN A 69 9.62 1.90 0.84
N ILE A 70 9.41 1.50 2.09
CA ILE A 70 8.32 0.59 2.47
C ILE A 70 7.61 1.10 3.74
N ASP A 71 6.28 1.02 3.74
CA ASP A 71 5.43 1.42 4.86
C ASP A 71 4.12 0.60 4.86
N GLU A 72 3.50 0.44 6.03
CA GLU A 72 2.24 -0.28 6.18
C GLU A 72 1.11 0.65 6.61
N SER A 73 0.11 0.75 5.77
CA SER A 73 -1.09 1.53 6.05
C SER A 73 -2.20 0.66 6.63
N VAL A 74 -2.83 1.15 7.69
CA VAL A 74 -3.97 0.48 8.31
C VAL A 74 -5.22 0.70 7.47
N ILE A 75 -5.89 -0.40 7.11
CA ILE A 75 -7.17 -0.36 6.40
C ILE A 75 -8.26 -1.13 7.16
N PRO A 76 -9.53 -0.67 7.13
CA PRO A 76 -10.65 -1.44 7.65
C PRO A 76 -11.00 -2.58 6.68
N VAL A 77 -11.02 -3.81 7.16
CA VAL A 77 -11.38 -5.00 6.38
C VAL A 77 -12.66 -5.59 6.95
N ILE A 78 -13.67 -5.80 6.12
CA ILE A 78 -14.92 -6.41 6.55
C ILE A 78 -14.66 -7.87 6.95
N ASP A 79 -15.02 -8.23 8.18
CA ASP A 79 -15.05 -9.58 8.68
C ASP A 79 -16.52 -10.03 8.73
N ASN A 80 -16.90 -10.85 7.75
CA ASN A 80 -18.29 -11.30 7.60
C ASN A 80 -18.74 -12.21 8.75
N GLU A 81 -17.82 -12.96 9.36
CA GLU A 81 -18.14 -13.84 10.50
C GLU A 81 -18.40 -13.04 11.76
N LYS A 82 -17.65 -11.97 11.98
CA LYS A 82 -17.79 -11.10 13.17
C LYS A 82 -18.74 -9.93 12.95
N HIS A 83 -19.32 -9.79 11.76
CA HIS A 83 -20.19 -8.68 11.36
C HIS A 83 -19.62 -7.30 11.71
N LYS A 84 -18.30 -7.11 11.61
CA LYS A 84 -17.63 -5.86 11.92
C LYS A 84 -16.38 -5.66 11.06
N ALA A 85 -15.93 -4.42 10.94
CA ALA A 85 -14.63 -4.15 10.37
C ALA A 85 -13.53 -4.58 11.37
N ARG A 86 -12.58 -5.38 10.90
CA ARG A 86 -11.32 -5.67 11.60
C ARG A 86 -10.20 -4.81 11.03
N LYS A 87 -9.14 -4.65 11.82
CA LYS A 87 -7.90 -4.03 11.37
C LYS A 87 -7.21 -4.93 10.34
N GLY A 88 -6.87 -4.37 9.19
CA GLY A 88 -5.98 -4.96 8.19
C GLY A 88 -4.85 -4.00 7.85
N TYR A 89 -3.88 -4.49 7.08
CA TYR A 89 -2.72 -3.73 6.65
C TYR A 89 -2.49 -3.94 5.16
N GLU A 90 -2.20 -2.85 4.46
CA GLU A 90 -1.73 -2.82 3.09
C GLU A 90 -0.31 -2.27 3.08
N TRP A 91 0.60 -2.99 2.42
CA TRP A 91 2.01 -2.64 2.35
C TRP A 91 2.26 -1.84 1.09
N CYS A 92 2.75 -0.62 1.24
CA CYS A 92 3.15 0.24 0.14
C CYS A 92 4.65 0.12 -0.05
N VAL A 93 5.10 -0.19 -1.28
CA VAL A 93 6.51 -0.18 -1.64
C VAL A 93 6.69 0.79 -2.79
N ARG A 94 7.59 1.74 -2.60
CA ARG A 94 7.92 2.78 -3.58
C ARG A 94 9.36 2.66 -4.01
N ASP A 95 9.60 2.69 -5.30
CA ASP A 95 10.92 2.96 -5.86
C ASP A 95 11.27 4.43 -5.56
N ALA A 96 12.32 4.66 -4.77
CA ALA A 96 12.69 6.00 -4.39
C ALA A 96 13.31 6.80 -5.55
N ILE A 97 13.81 6.11 -6.58
CA ILE A 97 14.49 6.69 -7.74
C ILE A 97 13.48 7.08 -8.81
N THR A 98 12.64 6.14 -9.26
CA THR A 98 11.65 6.42 -10.33
C THR A 98 10.37 7.04 -9.78
N GLY A 99 10.04 6.75 -8.52
CA GLY A 99 8.77 7.10 -7.90
C GLY A 99 7.63 6.13 -8.17
N ASP A 100 7.88 5.01 -8.83
CA ASP A 100 6.89 3.95 -9.03
C ASP A 100 6.44 3.35 -7.70
N VAL A 101 5.17 2.97 -7.61
CA VAL A 101 4.55 2.46 -6.39
C VAL A 101 3.80 1.16 -6.66
N MET A 102 4.00 0.17 -5.79
CA MET A 102 3.17 -1.01 -5.71
C MET A 102 2.56 -1.16 -4.31
N PHE A 103 1.41 -1.83 -4.27
CA PHE A 103 0.77 -2.26 -3.03
C PHE A 103 0.81 -3.78 -2.91
N TYR A 104 1.00 -4.29 -1.70
CA TYR A 104 0.97 -5.72 -1.39
C TYR A 104 0.00 -5.98 -0.24
N TYR A 105 -0.88 -6.95 -0.41
CA TYR A 105 -1.93 -7.28 0.54
C TYR A 105 -2.01 -8.78 0.77
N ASP A 106 -1.54 -9.25 1.93
CA ASP A 106 -1.72 -10.63 2.40
C ASP A 106 -2.85 -10.68 3.42
N ARG A 107 -4.11 -10.62 2.94
CA ARG A 107 -5.31 -10.79 3.78
C ARG A 107 -5.33 -9.89 5.04
N GLY A 108 -4.69 -8.73 4.94
CA GLY A 108 -4.59 -7.74 6.01
C GLY A 108 -3.58 -8.09 7.10
N SER A 109 -2.62 -8.97 6.84
CA SER A 109 -1.54 -9.33 7.75
C SER A 109 -0.46 -8.24 7.81
N ARG A 110 0.02 -7.94 9.03
CA ARG A 110 1.25 -7.18 9.29
C ARG A 110 2.41 -8.07 9.75
N GLY A 111 2.30 -9.37 9.56
CA GLY A 111 3.27 -10.33 10.07
C GLY A 111 4.65 -10.17 9.44
N HIS A 112 5.69 -10.55 10.17
CA HIS A 112 7.07 -10.50 9.69
C HIS A 112 7.28 -11.36 8.42
N HIS A 113 6.45 -12.39 8.21
CA HIS A 113 6.48 -13.20 7.00
C HIS A 113 6.11 -12.40 5.75
N VAL A 114 5.20 -11.43 5.86
CA VAL A 114 4.78 -10.58 4.74
C VAL A 114 5.94 -9.72 4.28
N ALA A 115 6.66 -9.10 5.24
CA ALA A 115 7.88 -8.36 4.93
C ALA A 115 8.92 -9.25 4.21
N ARG A 116 9.08 -10.51 4.62
CA ARG A 116 9.97 -11.47 3.93
C ARG A 116 9.50 -11.84 2.54
N GLU A 117 8.20 -11.99 2.32
CA GLU A 117 7.66 -12.25 0.98
C GLU A 117 7.93 -11.08 0.03
N ILE A 118 7.91 -9.84 0.54
CA ILE A 118 8.19 -8.64 -0.24
C ILE A 118 9.69 -8.47 -0.48
N LEU A 119 10.50 -8.48 0.59
CA LEU A 119 11.92 -8.06 0.58
C LEU A 119 12.94 -9.20 0.66
N GLY A 120 12.54 -10.46 0.86
CA GLY A 120 13.48 -11.57 1.09
C GLY A 120 14.44 -11.83 -0.07
N GLY A 121 14.05 -11.45 -1.30
CA GLY A 121 14.92 -11.49 -2.48
C GLY A 121 15.61 -10.16 -2.79
N TYR A 122 15.23 -9.06 -2.14
CA TYR A 122 15.71 -7.72 -2.45
C TYR A 122 17.18 -7.53 -2.06
N ARG A 123 17.89 -6.72 -2.84
CA ARG A 123 19.27 -6.27 -2.56
C ARG A 123 19.34 -4.79 -2.90
N GLY A 124 19.92 -4.00 -2.00
CA GLY A 124 19.93 -2.53 -2.09
C GLY A 124 19.53 -1.86 -0.78
N ASN A 125 19.08 -0.62 -0.88
CA ASN A 125 18.70 0.20 0.27
C ASN A 125 17.19 0.10 0.53
N VAL A 126 16.80 -0.12 1.78
CA VAL A 126 15.40 -0.11 2.21
C VAL A 126 15.23 0.98 3.26
N GLN A 127 14.34 1.95 3.03
CA GLN A 127 13.93 2.89 4.06
C GLN A 127 12.55 2.53 4.61
N CYS A 128 12.43 2.45 5.93
CA CYS A 128 11.20 2.06 6.63
C CYS A 128 10.93 2.90 7.88
N ASP A 129 9.77 2.70 8.50
CA ASP A 129 9.32 3.41 9.71
C ASP A 129 10.02 2.96 11.02
N GLY A 130 10.82 1.90 10.96
CA GLY A 130 11.48 1.28 12.12
C GLY A 130 10.62 0.27 12.86
N TYR A 131 9.63 -0.33 12.20
CA TYR A 131 8.93 -1.50 12.70
C TYR A 131 9.86 -2.72 12.82
N GLU A 132 9.78 -3.45 13.93
CA GLU A 132 10.61 -4.64 14.25
C GLU A 132 10.62 -5.73 13.16
N ALA A 133 9.61 -5.79 12.29
CA ALA A 133 9.63 -6.71 11.17
C ALA A 133 10.75 -6.42 10.17
N TYR A 134 11.35 -5.23 10.19
CA TYR A 134 12.48 -4.89 9.32
C TYR A 134 13.84 -5.29 9.90
N ASP A 135 13.95 -5.51 11.21
CA ASP A 135 15.18 -5.90 11.90
C ASP A 135 15.77 -7.21 11.35
N GLN A 136 14.91 -8.10 10.84
CA GLN A 136 15.32 -9.35 10.20
C GLN A 136 16.18 -9.13 8.95
N PHE A 137 16.11 -7.97 8.32
CA PHE A 137 16.90 -7.62 7.13
C PHE A 137 18.24 -6.99 7.45
N GLU A 138 18.43 -6.40 8.64
CA GLU A 138 19.71 -5.77 9.01
C GLU A 138 20.88 -6.76 8.99
N LYS A 139 20.61 -8.03 9.25
CA LYS A 139 21.61 -9.12 9.25
C LYS A 139 21.76 -9.80 7.90
N MET A 140 20.97 -9.42 6.91
CA MET A 140 20.94 -10.09 5.61
C MET A 140 21.97 -9.47 4.66
N PRO A 141 22.86 -10.26 4.03
CA PRO A 141 23.87 -9.71 3.14
C PRO A 141 23.28 -9.01 1.91
N GLY A 142 23.78 -7.81 1.61
CA GLY A 142 23.44 -7.05 0.42
C GLY A 142 22.13 -6.26 0.51
N ILE A 143 21.53 -6.14 1.69
CA ILE A 143 20.48 -5.18 2.00
C ILE A 143 21.00 -4.21 3.07
N THR A 144 20.63 -2.93 2.98
CA THR A 144 20.93 -1.92 3.99
C THR A 144 19.64 -1.24 4.38
N VAL A 145 19.29 -1.34 5.67
CA VAL A 145 18.05 -0.77 6.21
C VAL A 145 18.33 0.63 6.74
N HIS A 146 17.44 1.57 6.42
CA HIS A 146 17.50 2.97 6.81
C HIS A 146 16.22 3.36 7.54
N GLY A 147 16.34 4.19 8.58
CA GLY A 147 15.19 4.78 9.25
C GLY A 147 14.60 5.96 8.45
N CYS A 148 13.28 6.10 8.46
CA CYS A 148 12.59 7.22 7.85
C CYS A 148 12.58 8.45 8.78
N TRP A 149 13.26 9.53 8.37
CA TRP A 149 13.30 10.80 9.12
C TRP A 149 11.92 11.42 9.35
N THR A 150 10.95 11.21 8.46
CA THR A 150 9.57 11.67 8.65
C THR A 150 8.93 11.00 9.86
N TYR A 151 9.16 9.70 10.05
CA TYR A 151 8.67 8.97 11.22
C TYR A 151 9.38 9.39 12.51
N VAL A 152 10.71 9.58 12.47
CA VAL A 152 11.46 10.10 13.62
C VAL A 152 10.96 11.50 14.00
N ARG A 153 10.79 12.39 13.03
CA ARG A 153 10.29 13.75 13.25
C ARG A 153 8.89 13.74 13.86
N ARG A 154 8.00 12.86 13.43
CA ARG A 154 6.65 12.71 14.00
C ARG A 154 6.71 12.45 15.51
N LYS A 155 7.58 11.54 15.95
CA LYS A 155 7.76 11.24 17.38
C LYS A 155 8.22 12.47 18.19
N PHE A 156 9.12 13.29 17.63
CA PHE A 156 9.51 14.55 18.29
C PHE A 156 8.36 15.56 18.33
N VAL A 157 7.57 15.69 17.25
CA VAL A 157 6.38 16.54 17.24
C VAL A 157 5.37 16.10 18.31
N ASP A 158 5.09 14.81 18.40
CA ASP A 158 4.18 14.25 19.42
C ASP A 158 4.68 14.50 20.84
N SER A 159 6.00 14.64 21.03
CA SER A 159 6.65 14.88 22.33
C SER A 159 6.71 16.36 22.72
N LEU A 160 6.33 17.29 21.85
CA LEU A 160 6.34 18.75 22.16
C LEU A 160 5.51 19.09 23.40
N LYS A 161 4.40 18.37 23.62
CA LYS A 161 3.52 18.54 24.77
C LYS A 161 4.16 18.10 26.10
N GLU A 162 5.17 17.23 26.07
CA GLU A 162 5.83 16.69 27.25
C GLU A 162 7.12 17.47 27.57
N ASN A 163 7.90 17.81 26.55
CA ASN A 163 9.12 18.60 26.70
C ASN A 163 9.44 19.39 25.42
N GLU A 164 8.92 20.61 25.36
CA GLU A 164 9.05 21.48 24.19
C GLU A 164 10.50 21.72 23.78
N ARG A 165 11.40 21.97 24.75
CA ARG A 165 12.81 22.30 24.46
C ARG A 165 13.53 21.16 23.75
N LEU A 166 13.53 19.96 24.35
CA LEU A 166 14.24 18.81 23.77
C LEU A 166 13.57 18.30 22.48
N ALA A 167 12.25 18.34 22.41
CA ALA A 167 11.52 17.99 21.20
C ALA A 167 11.86 18.95 20.04
N MET A 168 11.92 20.25 20.31
CA MET A 168 12.29 21.25 19.30
C MET A 168 13.75 21.08 18.83
N GLU A 169 14.67 20.78 19.74
CA GLU A 169 16.06 20.44 19.37
C GLU A 169 16.11 19.29 18.37
N GLY A 170 15.34 18.21 18.61
CA GLY A 170 15.22 17.07 17.68
C GLY A 170 14.60 17.45 16.33
N ILE A 171 13.52 18.23 16.32
CA ILE A 171 12.88 18.68 15.07
C ILE A 171 13.82 19.56 14.24
N LEU A 172 14.53 20.48 14.88
CA LEU A 172 15.49 21.37 14.23
C LEU A 172 16.74 20.65 13.77
N PHE A 173 17.17 19.60 14.47
CA PHE A 173 18.24 18.73 14.01
C PHE A 173 17.85 18.03 12.71
N ILE A 174 16.68 17.38 12.67
CA ILE A 174 16.19 16.67 11.48
C ILE A 174 16.01 17.63 10.29
N ARG A 175 15.57 18.87 10.54
CA ARG A 175 15.42 19.90 9.48
C ARG A 175 16.75 20.21 8.75
N LYS A 176 17.90 20.00 9.39
CA LYS A 176 19.23 20.30 8.83
C LYS A 176 19.82 19.17 8.00
N LEU A 177 19.25 17.96 8.10
CA LEU A 177 19.65 16.78 7.33
C LEU A 177 19.05 16.86 5.91
#